data_AF-A0A392SYJ5-F1
#
_entry.id   AF-A0A392SYJ5-F1
#
_cell.length_a   1.000
_cell.length_b   1.000
_cell.length_c   1.000
_cell.angle_alpha   90.00
_cell.angle_beta   90.00
_cell.angle_gamma   90.00
#
_symmetry.space_group_name_H-M   'P 1'
#
loop_
_entity.id
_entity.type
_entity.pdbx_description
1 polymer ?
#
loop_
_entity_poly.entity_id
_entity_poly.type
_entity_poly.pdbx_seq_one_letter_code
_entity_poly.pdbx_strand_id
1 'polypeptide(L)' 'MEHKWKKPNNGRVKCNIDASFSSNLNRVGIGICICDEYGVYVMAKYDQYSPI' A
#
# COMPACT_ATOMS: atom_id res chain seq x y z
N MET A 1 -22.87 0.18 -3.47
CA MET A 1 -22.14 1.14 -4.32
C MET A 1 -20.74 0.61 -4.48
N GLU A 2 -20.32 0.31 -5.70
CA GLU A 2 -18.98 -0.21 -5.96
C GLU A 2 -18.02 0.99 -6.06
N HIS A 3 -17.11 1.12 -5.09
CA HIS A 3 -16.07 2.14 -5.15
C HIS A 3 -15.00 1.72 -6.18
N LYS A 4 -15.34 1.86 -7.47
CA LYS A 4 -14.37 1.63 -8.55
C LYS A 4 -13.26 2.67 -8.45
N TRP A 5 -12.02 2.19 -8.52
CA TRP A 5 -10.85 3.05 -8.59
C TRP A 5 -11.01 4.04 -9.76
N LYS A 6 -10.70 5.31 -9.50
CA LYS A 6 -10.61 6.35 -10.52
C LYS A 6 -9.16 6.81 -10.60
N LYS A 7 -8.68 7.03 -11.82
CA LYS A 7 -7.37 7.63 -12.06
C LYS A 7 -7.27 8.95 -11.28
N PRO A 8 -6.19 9.20 -10.53
CA PRO A 8 -5.99 10.48 -9.88
C PRO A 8 -5.75 11.57 -10.94
N ASN A 9 -6.00 12.83 -10.58
CA ASN A 9 -5.71 13.97 -11.46
C ASN A 9 -4.19 14.06 -11.72
N ASN A 10 -3.81 14.66 -12.85
CA ASN A 10 -2.40 14.87 -13.19
C ASN A 10 -1.67 15.60 -12.04
N GLY A 11 -0.43 15.20 -11.76
CA GLY A 11 0.37 15.69 -10.63
C GLY A 11 -0.06 15.13 -9.26
N ARG A 12 -0.91 14.09 -9.22
CA ARG A 12 -1.26 13.35 -7.99
C ARG A 12 -0.86 11.89 -8.10
N VAL A 13 -0.61 11.29 -6.95
CA VAL A 13 -0.22 9.89 -6.83
C VAL A 13 -1.35 9.02 -6.31
N LYS A 14 -1.35 7.75 -6.71
CA LYS A 14 -2.09 6.66 -6.09
C LYS A 14 -1.23 6.08 -4.95
N CYS A 15 -1.81 5.96 -3.76
CA CYS A 15 -1.21 5.26 -2.63
C CYS A 15 -1.99 3.97 -2.38
N ASN A 16 -1.34 2.81 -2.48
CA ASN A 16 -1.86 1.54 -2.02
C ASN A 16 -1.28 1.26 -0.63
N ILE A 17 -2.14 0.91 0.32
CA ILE A 17 -1.74 0.50 1.66
C ILE A 17 -2.29 -0.91 1.88
N ASP A 18 -1.43 -1.81 2.35
CA ASP A 18 -1.80 -3.18 2.67
C ASP A 18 -1.25 -3.57 4.04
N ALA A 19 -1.94 -4.51 4.70
CA ALA A 19 -1.53 -5.06 5.99
C ALA A 19 -1.57 -6.58 5.94
N SER A 20 -0.55 -7.21 6.52
CA SER A 20 -0.44 -8.66 6.62
C SER A 20 -0.24 -9.08 8.07
N PHE A 21 -0.88 -10.20 8.43
CA PHE A 21 -0.81 -10.78 9.76
C PHE A 21 -0.38 -12.24 9.62
N SER A 22 0.73 -12.61 10.26
CA SER A 22 1.22 -13.98 10.28
C SER A 22 1.28 -14.47 11.72
N SER A 23 0.32 -15.33 12.08
CA SER A 23 0.29 -15.99 13.40
C SER A 23 1.52 -16.87 13.60
N ASN A 24 1.89 -17.64 12.58
CA ASN A 24 3.04 -18.57 12.63
C ASN A 24 4.37 -17.86 12.88
N LEU A 25 4.51 -16.62 12.42
CA LEU A 25 5.73 -15.83 12.57
C LEU A 25 5.67 -14.84 13.73
N ASN A 26 4.50 -14.69 14.40
CA ASN A 26 4.21 -13.58 15.32
C ASN A 26 4.66 -12.24 14.73
N ARG A 27 4.20 -11.92 13.51
CA ARG A 27 4.54 -10.67 12.81
C ARG A 27 3.33 -10.01 12.16
N VAL A 28 3.37 -8.68 12.20
CA VAL A 28 2.49 -7.78 11.47
C VAL A 28 3.34 -7.00 10.48
N GLY A 29 2.93 -6.97 9.21
CA GLY A 29 3.58 -6.20 8.16
C GLY A 29 2.67 -5.12 7.60
N ILE A 30 3.22 -3.94 7.34
CA ILE A 30 2.52 -2.82 6.68
C ILE A 30 3.29 -2.49 5.41
N GLY A 31 2.60 -2.56 4.27
CA GLY A 31 3.12 -2.17 2.97
C GLY A 31 2.46 -0.90 2.47
N ILE A 32 3.26 0.04 1.97
CA ILE A 32 2.80 1.25 1.29
C ILE A 32 3.46 1.30 -0.08
N CYS A 33 2.69 1.54 -1.14
CA CYS A 33 3.19 1.73 -2.49
C CYS A 33 2.58 2.98 -3.13
N ILE A 34 3.43 3.86 -3.63
CA ILE A 34 3.10 5.08 -4.34
C ILE A 34 3.31 4.84 -5.83
N CYS A 35 2.28 5.12 -6.62
CA CYS A 35 2.34 5.16 -8.07
C CYS A 35 1.90 6.54 -8.57
N ASP A 36 2.43 7.03 -9.67
CA ASP A 36 2.00 8.29 -10.28
C ASP A 36 0.61 8.19 -10.91
N GLU A 37 0.15 9.26 -11.57
CA GLU A 37 -1.14 9.27 -12.24
C GLU A 37 -1.25 8.25 -13.38
N TYR A 38 -0.15 7.82 -13.99
CA TYR A 38 -0.12 6.81 -15.04
C TYR A 38 -0.04 5.39 -14.49
N GLY A 39 0.00 5.23 -13.17
CA GLY A 39 0.17 3.95 -12.50
C GLY A 39 1.62 3.45 -12.51
N VAL A 40 2.58 4.32 -12.83
CA VAL A 40 4.00 3.99 -12.79
C VAL A 40 4.48 4.01 -11.35
N TYR A 41 5.26 3.00 -10.97
CA TYR A 41 5.86 2.92 -9.65
C TYR A 41 6.73 4.15 -9.36
N VAL A 42 6.52 4.76 -8.18
CA VAL A 42 7.34 5.87 -7.67
C VAL A 42 8.20 5.38 -6.50
N MET A 43 7.57 4.81 -5.47
CA MET A 43 8.24 4.33 -4.27
C MET A 43 7.37 3.33 -3.51
N ALA A 44 7.98 2.39 -2.80
CA ALA A 44 7.30 1.60 -1.79
C ALA A 44 8.10 1.54 -0.48
N LYS A 45 7.39 1.32 0.62
CA LYS A 45 7.96 1.01 1.92
C LYS A 45 7.24 -0.20 2.50
N TYR A 46 8.01 -1.10 3.10
CA TYR A 46 7.47 -2.21 3.88
C TYR A 46 8.18 -2.24 5.22
N ASP A 47 7.40 -2.17 6.29
CA ASP A 47 7.88 -2.36 7.65
C ASP A 47 7.13 -3.54 8.28
N GLN A 48 7.82 -4.24 9.17
CA GLN A 48 7.23 -5.34 9.93
C GLN A 48 7.72 -5.32 11.37
N TYR A 49 6.85 -5.73 12.29
CA TYR A 49 7.14 -5.81 13.71
C TYR A 49 6.45 -7.04 14.33
N SER A 50 7.01 -7.53 15.44
CA SER A 50 6.31 -8.50 16.28
C SER A 50 5.33 -7.76 17.18
N PRO A 51 4.04 -8.14 17.21
CA PRO A 51 3.02 -7.35 17.89
C PRO A 51 3.13 -7.35 19.42
N ILE A 52 3.85 -8.29 20.04
CA ILE A 52 4.22 -8.37 21.46
C ILE A 52 5.52 -9.17 21.56
#